data_AF-A0A7V2W8A7-F1
#
_entry.id   AF-A0A7V2W8A7-F1
#
_cell.length_a   1.000
_cell.length_b   1.000
_cell.length_c   1.000
_cell.angle_alpha   90.00
_cell.angle_beta   90.00
_cell.angle_gamma   90.00
#
_symmetry.space_group_name_H-M   'P 1'
#
loop_
_entity.id
_entity.type
_entity.pdbx_description
1 polymer ?
#
loop_
_entity_poly.entity_id
_entity_poly.type
_entity_poly.pdbx_seq_one_letter_code
_entity_poly.pdbx_strand_id
1 'polypeptide(L)'
;MSIRKNNCKIYPLLLTFLVVNIHVYSQFDRSKEFDIKFCYEIEKELENGKLSDSKASYYYTFIGEYEKALMTYELPLAWGLDTMSYQDSLNFVRYHPINAIDYLTERTKNEQIVIISEAHNNPRHRIFTYRLLDSLYNNGFRYLGVETLTPNIIDSTKFLMDTLLNKRGYPLNNLLTGYYTREPQMGNLIRKAISLGFEAFAYEVVSRKEERDLQQAINIKKFLEKHPGQKVI
;
A
#
# COMPACT_ATOMS: atom_id res chain seq x y z
N MET A 1 54.39 38.12 -42.76
CA MET A 1 53.94 38.41 -41.38
C MET A 1 52.85 37.40 -41.05
N SER A 2 53.13 36.52 -40.08
CA SER A 2 52.42 35.26 -39.82
C SER A 2 51.11 35.45 -39.05
N ILE A 3 50.04 34.78 -39.46
CA ILE A 3 48.85 34.55 -38.60
C ILE A 3 48.50 33.05 -38.68
N ARG A 4 48.89 32.30 -37.64
CA ARG A 4 48.39 30.96 -37.36
C ARG A 4 46.97 31.08 -36.76
N LYS A 5 45.98 30.40 -37.36
CA LYS A 5 44.69 30.12 -36.73
C LYS A 5 44.84 28.87 -35.84
N ASN A 6 44.76 29.06 -34.53
CA ASN A 6 44.61 27.95 -33.58
C ASN A 6 43.13 27.62 -33.42
N ASN A 7 42.77 26.38 -33.76
CA ASN A 7 41.49 25.77 -33.48
C ASN A 7 41.31 25.59 -31.97
N CYS A 8 40.28 26.21 -31.39
CA CYS A 8 39.81 25.86 -30.05
C CYS A 8 38.48 25.11 -30.19
N LYS A 9 38.54 23.77 -30.15
CA LYS A 9 37.35 22.92 -30.00
C LYS A 9 36.96 22.94 -28.54
N ILE A 10 35.91 23.68 -28.20
CA ILE A 10 35.29 23.66 -26.88
C ILE A 10 34.28 22.48 -26.86
N TYR A 11 34.41 21.65 -25.82
CA TYR A 11 33.84 20.32 -25.64
C TYR A 11 32.29 20.23 -25.64
N PRO A 12 31.69 19.12 -26.13
CA PRO A 12 30.26 18.84 -25.95
C PRO A 12 29.91 18.26 -24.55
N LEU A 13 30.85 18.22 -23.60
CA LEU A 13 30.67 17.55 -22.31
C LEU A 13 29.85 18.34 -21.28
N LEU A 14 29.69 19.66 -21.46
CA LEU A 14 28.91 20.49 -20.52
C LEU A 14 27.39 20.42 -20.78
N LEU A 15 26.96 20.08 -22.00
CA LEU A 15 25.54 20.02 -22.34
C LEU A 15 24.87 18.75 -21.81
N THR A 16 25.60 17.63 -21.77
CA THR A 16 25.10 16.35 -21.24
C THR A 16 24.90 16.39 -19.72
N PHE A 17 25.70 17.14 -18.97
CA PHE A 17 25.51 17.30 -17.52
C PHE A 17 24.26 18.13 -17.16
N LEU A 18 23.89 19.11 -18.00
CA LEU A 18 22.71 19.95 -17.76
C LEU A 18 21.40 19.19 -18.03
N VAL A 19 21.36 18.37 -19.08
CA VAL A 19 20.16 17.62 -19.47
C VAL A 19 19.83 16.50 -18.46
N VAL A 20 20.85 15.88 -17.84
CA VAL A 20 20.64 14.85 -16.81
C VAL A 20 20.04 15.44 -15.52
N ASN A 21 20.41 16.67 -15.13
CA ASN A 21 19.85 17.30 -13.94
C ASN A 21 18.37 17.71 -14.11
N ILE A 22 17.96 18.15 -15.30
CA ILE A 22 16.58 18.60 -15.55
C ILE A 22 15.59 17.42 -15.46
N HIS A 23 16.00 16.20 -15.85
CA HIS A 23 15.11 15.04 -15.78
C HIS A 23 14.86 14.55 -14.34
N VAL A 24 15.86 14.68 -13.46
CA VAL A 24 15.75 14.24 -12.05
C VAL A 24 14.84 15.17 -11.24
N TYR A 25 14.90 16.49 -11.47
CA TYR A 25 14.00 17.44 -10.80
C TYR A 25 12.54 17.30 -11.24
N SER A 26 12.29 16.87 -12.47
CA SER A 26 10.95 16.85 -13.04
C SER A 26 10.00 15.80 -12.45
N GLN A 27 10.51 14.79 -11.73
CA GLN A 27 9.66 13.78 -11.08
C GLN A 27 9.28 14.16 -9.66
N PHE A 28 10.10 14.96 -8.97
CA PHE A 28 9.87 15.33 -7.56
C PHE A 28 8.80 16.43 -7.42
N ASP A 29 8.67 17.30 -8.43
CA ASP A 29 7.86 18.53 -8.36
C ASP A 29 6.44 18.40 -8.95
N ARG A 30 5.99 17.20 -9.33
CA ARG A 30 4.74 17.01 -10.11
C ARG A 30 3.53 16.43 -9.38
N SER A 31 3.65 16.02 -8.12
CA SER A 31 2.50 15.50 -7.38
C SER A 31 2.15 16.38 -6.20
N LYS A 32 0.98 17.02 -6.27
CA LYS A 32 0.37 17.71 -5.15
C LYS A 32 0.22 16.73 -3.99
N GLU A 33 0.80 17.08 -2.85
CA GLU A 33 0.59 16.33 -1.61
C GLU A 33 -0.89 16.34 -1.22
N PHE A 34 -1.30 15.29 -0.53
CA PHE A 34 -2.63 15.28 0.02
C PHE A 34 -2.78 16.28 1.14
N ASP A 35 -3.87 17.02 1.09
CA ASP A 35 -4.30 17.85 2.19
C ASP A 35 -4.76 16.97 3.37
N ILE A 36 -4.42 17.40 4.59
CA ILE A 36 -4.76 16.72 5.84
C ILE A 36 -5.83 17.56 6.53
N LYS A 37 -6.98 16.93 6.80
CA LYS A 37 -8.07 17.57 7.56
C LYS A 37 -7.80 17.45 9.04
N PHE A 38 -7.98 18.53 9.78
CA PHE A 38 -8.05 18.47 11.24
C PHE A 38 -9.34 17.77 11.70
N CYS A 39 -9.33 17.23 12.91
CA CYS A 39 -10.48 16.52 13.47
C CYS A 39 -11.78 17.34 13.40
N TYR A 40 -11.74 18.63 13.75
CA TYR A 40 -12.92 19.50 13.71
C TYR A 40 -13.46 19.72 12.28
N GLU A 41 -12.61 19.63 11.25
CA GLU A 41 -13.03 19.78 9.85
C GLU A 41 -13.74 18.52 9.38
N ILE A 42 -13.26 17.35 9.79
CA ILE A 42 -13.91 16.06 9.53
C ILE A 42 -15.28 16.04 10.19
N GLU A 43 -15.37 16.41 11.47
CA GLU A 43 -16.62 16.47 12.24
C GLU A 43 -17.62 17.42 11.58
N LYS A 44 -17.19 18.65 11.27
CA LYS A 44 -18.04 19.65 10.61
C LYS A 44 -18.55 19.19 9.24
N GLU A 45 -17.71 18.53 8.44
CA GLU A 45 -18.10 18.00 7.12
C GLU A 45 -18.99 16.76 7.22
N LEU A 46 -18.88 15.98 8.29
CA LEU A 46 -19.77 14.87 8.59
C LEU A 46 -21.15 15.39 9.00
N GLU A 47 -21.21 16.32 9.94
CA GLU A 47 -22.46 16.93 10.44
C GLU A 47 -23.28 17.63 9.35
N ASN A 48 -22.59 18.29 8.40
CA ASN A 48 -23.26 18.98 7.29
C ASN A 48 -23.53 18.08 6.07
N GLY A 49 -23.24 16.77 6.16
CA GLY A 49 -23.49 15.79 5.11
C GLY A 49 -22.55 15.87 3.89
N LYS A 50 -21.44 16.60 3.97
CA LYS A 50 -20.42 16.65 2.91
C LYS A 50 -19.52 15.41 2.90
N LEU A 51 -19.35 14.75 4.04
CA LEU A 51 -18.67 13.47 4.18
C LEU A 51 -19.65 12.37 4.58
N SER A 52 -19.49 11.19 4.00
CA SER A 52 -20.12 9.97 4.49
C SER A 52 -19.33 9.40 5.67
N ASP A 53 -19.98 8.63 6.52
CA ASP A 53 -19.37 7.92 7.65
C ASP A 53 -18.13 7.12 7.23
N SER A 54 -18.22 6.40 6.11
CA SER A 54 -17.09 5.64 5.53
C SER A 54 -15.88 6.54 5.24
N LYS A 55 -16.08 7.68 4.58
CA LYS A 55 -14.98 8.59 4.23
C LYS A 55 -14.44 9.30 5.46
N ALA A 56 -15.30 9.72 6.38
CA ALA A 56 -14.89 10.32 7.64
C ALA A 56 -14.02 9.34 8.45
N SER A 57 -14.41 8.06 8.51
CA SER A 57 -13.61 7.02 9.16
C SER A 57 -12.19 6.93 8.58
N TYR A 58 -12.03 7.03 7.26
CA TYR A 58 -10.71 7.01 6.62
C TYR A 58 -9.90 8.26 6.98
N TYR A 59 -10.51 9.44 6.95
CA TYR A 59 -9.83 10.68 7.34
C TYR A 59 -9.35 10.65 8.79
N TYR A 60 -10.15 10.10 9.72
CA TYR A 60 -9.71 9.89 11.10
C TYR A 60 -8.47 8.98 11.18
N THR A 61 -8.40 7.91 10.38
CA THR A 61 -7.18 7.08 10.35
C THR A 61 -5.95 7.85 9.88
N PHE A 62 -6.10 8.80 8.97
CA PHE A 62 -4.98 9.58 8.43
C PHE A 62 -4.35 10.53 9.45
N ILE A 63 -5.10 10.93 10.49
CA ILE A 63 -4.62 11.78 11.57
C ILE A 63 -4.38 11.02 12.89
N GLY A 64 -4.50 9.69 12.88
CA GLY A 64 -4.26 8.85 14.07
C GLY A 64 -5.44 8.78 15.06
N GLU A 65 -6.60 9.33 14.71
CA GLU A 65 -7.84 9.27 15.51
C GLU A 65 -8.52 7.89 15.34
N TYR A 66 -7.80 6.82 15.65
CA TYR A 66 -8.20 5.45 15.30
C TYR A 66 -9.44 4.97 16.04
N GLU A 67 -9.66 5.42 17.28
CA GLU A 67 -10.88 5.09 18.02
C GLU A 67 -12.10 5.70 17.35
N LYS A 68 -12.03 6.99 16.98
CA LYS A 68 -13.09 7.66 16.21
C LYS A 68 -13.32 6.98 14.86
N ALA A 69 -12.26 6.58 14.17
CA ALA A 69 -12.37 5.85 12.90
C ALA A 69 -13.20 4.56 13.02
N LEU A 70 -12.97 3.78 14.08
CA LEU A 70 -13.73 2.56 14.36
C LEU A 70 -15.18 2.92 14.70
N MET A 71 -15.41 3.80 15.66
CA MET A 71 -16.77 4.18 16.10
C MET A 71 -17.63 4.80 14.99
N THR A 72 -17.02 5.48 14.02
CA THR A 72 -17.76 6.16 12.94
C THR A 72 -18.36 5.18 11.92
N TYR A 73 -17.70 4.04 11.68
CA TYR A 73 -18.07 3.17 10.55
C TYR A 73 -18.13 1.68 10.89
N GLU A 74 -17.85 1.28 12.14
CA GLU A 74 -18.15 -0.08 12.57
C GLU A 74 -19.65 -0.32 12.46
N LEU A 75 -20.01 -1.35 11.70
CA LEU A 75 -21.39 -1.80 11.60
C LEU A 75 -21.83 -2.27 12.98
N PRO A 76 -22.97 -1.80 13.51
CA PRO A 76 -23.53 -2.39 14.71
C PRO A 76 -23.76 -3.88 14.46
N LEU A 77 -23.30 -4.72 15.39
CA LEU A 77 -23.62 -6.14 15.45
C LEU A 77 -25.13 -6.29 15.66
N ALA A 78 -25.91 -6.16 14.59
CA ALA A 78 -27.36 -6.08 14.63
C ALA A 78 -28.03 -6.98 13.58
N TRP A 79 -27.25 -7.74 12.81
CA TRP A 79 -27.74 -8.58 11.71
C TRP A 79 -27.92 -10.05 12.11
N GLY A 80 -28.05 -10.35 13.40
CA GLY A 80 -28.18 -11.73 13.92
C GLY A 80 -26.92 -12.59 13.76
N LEU A 81 -25.83 -12.02 13.21
CA LEU A 81 -24.51 -12.62 13.09
C LEU A 81 -23.80 -12.81 14.44
N ASP A 82 -24.36 -12.26 15.50
CA ASP A 82 -23.90 -12.29 16.89
C ASP A 82 -24.58 -13.40 17.71
N THR A 83 -25.48 -14.17 17.11
CA THR A 83 -26.17 -15.28 17.79
C THR A 83 -25.57 -16.63 17.40
N MET A 84 -25.12 -17.37 18.41
CA MET A 84 -24.60 -18.73 18.26
C MET A 84 -25.65 -19.72 18.74
N SER A 85 -25.91 -20.80 18.00
CA SER A 85 -26.83 -21.84 18.48
C SER A 85 -26.28 -22.51 19.74
N TYR A 86 -27.15 -23.10 20.56
CA TYR A 86 -26.69 -23.83 21.77
C TYR A 86 -25.69 -24.94 21.42
N GLN A 87 -25.92 -25.65 20.30
CA GLN A 87 -25.03 -26.70 19.85
C GLN A 87 -23.68 -26.14 19.40
N ASP A 88 -23.67 -25.01 18.70
CA ASP A 88 -22.43 -24.34 18.30
C ASP A 88 -21.68 -23.81 19.52
N SER A 89 -22.37 -23.32 20.54
CA SER A 89 -21.75 -22.91 21.80
C SER A 89 -21.06 -24.08 22.51
N LEU A 90 -21.73 -25.24 22.59
CA LEU A 90 -21.14 -26.46 23.16
C LEU A 90 -19.95 -26.99 22.35
N ASN A 91 -19.96 -26.78 21.04
CA ASN A 91 -18.83 -27.12 20.18
C ASN A 91 -17.68 -26.10 20.37
N PHE A 92 -18.00 -24.80 20.44
CA PHE A 92 -17.04 -23.71 20.54
C PHE A 92 -16.18 -23.80 21.81
N VAL A 93 -16.78 -24.13 22.96
CA VAL A 93 -16.05 -24.26 24.24
C VAL A 93 -15.01 -25.37 24.27
N ARG A 94 -15.00 -26.27 23.27
CA ARG A 94 -13.98 -27.33 23.15
C ARG A 94 -12.70 -26.83 22.48
N TYR A 95 -12.77 -25.72 21.74
CA TYR A 95 -11.62 -25.11 21.11
C TYR A 95 -10.92 -24.19 22.09
N HIS A 96 -9.60 -24.09 21.93
CA HIS A 96 -8.78 -23.18 22.72
C HIS A 96 -8.04 -22.26 21.74
N PRO A 97 -7.96 -20.95 22.03
CA PRO A 97 -7.24 -20.03 21.16
C PRO A 97 -5.76 -20.38 21.18
N ILE A 98 -5.14 -20.37 20.00
CA ILE A 98 -3.70 -20.44 19.84
C ILE A 98 -3.20 -19.11 19.31
N ASN A 99 -1.90 -18.85 19.45
CA ASN A 99 -1.30 -17.64 18.89
C ASN A 99 -1.39 -17.68 17.35
N ALA A 100 -2.11 -16.71 16.77
CA ALA A 100 -2.33 -16.63 15.33
C ALA A 100 -1.03 -16.42 14.54
N ILE A 101 -0.07 -15.66 15.09
CA ILE A 101 1.22 -15.40 14.43
C ILE A 101 2.03 -16.71 14.34
N ASP A 102 2.06 -17.49 15.42
CA ASP A 102 2.81 -18.76 15.43
C ASP A 102 2.18 -19.77 14.47
N TYR A 103 0.84 -19.89 14.49
CA TYR A 103 0.11 -20.76 13.56
C TYR A 103 0.36 -20.37 12.10
N LEU A 104 0.24 -19.08 11.77
CA LEU A 104 0.45 -18.61 10.39
C LEU A 104 1.92 -18.72 9.98
N THR A 105 2.87 -18.56 10.90
CA THR A 105 4.29 -18.79 10.63
C THR A 105 4.54 -20.22 10.15
N GLU A 106 3.90 -21.23 10.77
CA GLU A 106 4.02 -22.61 10.29
C GLU A 106 3.24 -22.82 8.98
N ARG A 107 1.97 -22.38 8.95
CA ARG A 107 1.06 -22.60 7.82
C ARG A 107 1.61 -22.06 6.50
N THR A 108 2.30 -20.91 6.53
CA THR A 108 2.77 -20.20 5.33
C THR A 108 4.06 -20.76 4.73
N LYS A 109 4.75 -21.70 5.42
CA LYS A 109 5.92 -22.40 4.84
C LYS A 109 5.57 -23.14 3.56
N ASN A 110 4.36 -23.68 3.47
CA ASN A 110 3.88 -24.47 2.34
C ASN A 110 3.02 -23.66 1.36
N GLU A 111 2.93 -22.34 1.54
CA GLU A 111 2.13 -21.47 0.67
C GLU A 111 2.99 -20.63 -0.26
N GLN A 112 2.50 -20.47 -1.49
CA GLN A 112 3.08 -19.56 -2.47
C GLN A 112 2.44 -18.16 -2.40
N ILE A 113 1.15 -18.10 -2.06
CA ILE A 113 0.36 -16.86 -2.06
C ILE A 113 -0.37 -16.77 -0.73
N VAL A 114 -0.29 -15.62 -0.05
CA VAL A 114 -1.01 -15.35 1.19
C VAL A 114 -1.77 -14.04 1.07
N ILE A 115 -3.08 -14.12 0.87
CA ILE A 115 -3.94 -12.93 0.78
C ILE A 115 -4.43 -12.56 2.17
N ILE A 116 -4.18 -11.32 2.59
CA ILE A 116 -4.65 -10.78 3.87
C ILE A 116 -5.64 -9.65 3.58
N SER A 117 -6.91 -9.86 3.93
CA SER A 117 -7.95 -8.84 3.80
C SER A 117 -7.78 -7.74 4.86
N GLU A 118 -8.06 -6.50 4.47
CA GLU A 118 -8.07 -5.35 5.39
C GLU A 118 -9.33 -4.49 5.20
N ALA A 119 -9.84 -3.96 6.30
CA ALA A 119 -10.77 -2.84 6.29
C ALA A 119 -10.01 -1.51 6.46
N HIS A 120 -10.24 -0.53 5.57
CA HIS A 120 -9.43 0.69 5.56
C HIS A 120 -9.61 1.59 6.80
N ASN A 121 -10.73 1.48 7.49
CA ASN A 121 -11.03 2.16 8.75
C ASN A 121 -10.39 1.49 9.98
N ASN A 122 -9.86 0.27 9.84
CA ASN A 122 -9.30 -0.48 10.96
C ASN A 122 -7.77 -0.69 10.78
N PRO A 123 -6.93 0.19 11.37
CA PRO A 123 -5.48 0.10 11.26
C PRO A 123 -4.89 -1.14 11.94
N ARG A 124 -5.65 -1.81 12.83
CA ARG A 124 -5.18 -3.04 13.51
C ARG A 124 -4.86 -4.14 12.50
N HIS A 125 -5.52 -4.16 11.35
CA HIS A 125 -5.20 -5.09 10.26
C HIS A 125 -3.79 -4.86 9.69
N ARG A 126 -3.37 -3.60 9.51
CA ARG A 126 -2.02 -3.27 9.04
C ARG A 126 -0.97 -3.65 10.07
N ILE A 127 -1.26 -3.44 11.35
CA ILE A 127 -0.40 -3.89 12.46
C ILE A 127 -0.28 -5.42 12.48
N PHE A 128 -1.37 -6.14 12.23
CA PHE A 128 -1.35 -7.59 12.16
C PHE A 128 -0.42 -8.08 11.04
N THR A 129 -0.58 -7.56 9.82
CA THR A 129 0.33 -7.87 8.70
C THR A 129 1.76 -7.45 9.00
N TYR A 130 1.97 -6.28 9.58
CA TYR A 130 3.29 -5.77 9.99
C TYR A 130 4.00 -6.76 10.92
N ARG A 131 3.27 -7.38 11.86
CA ARG A 131 3.83 -8.38 12.79
C ARG A 131 4.14 -9.72 12.11
N LEU A 132 3.50 -10.05 11.00
CA LEU A 132 3.76 -11.26 10.22
C LEU A 132 4.98 -11.14 9.29
N LEU A 133 5.38 -9.91 8.92
CA LEU A 133 6.39 -9.69 7.87
C LEU A 133 7.72 -10.41 8.13
N ASP A 134 8.22 -10.45 9.36
CA ASP A 134 9.49 -11.14 9.68
C ASP A 134 9.38 -12.64 9.41
N SER A 135 8.32 -13.27 9.92
CA SER A 135 8.03 -14.69 9.71
C SER A 135 7.82 -15.02 8.23
N LEU A 136 7.07 -14.17 7.51
CA LEU A 136 6.84 -14.35 6.08
C LEU A 136 8.15 -14.20 5.28
N TYR A 137 9.00 -13.23 5.62
CA TYR A 137 10.30 -13.09 4.98
C TYR A 137 11.18 -14.32 5.22
N ASN A 138 11.22 -14.82 6.46
CA ASN A 138 11.96 -16.05 6.80
C ASN A 138 11.42 -17.28 6.05
N ASN A 139 10.11 -17.32 5.75
CA ASN A 139 9.47 -18.37 4.96
C ASN A 139 9.65 -18.22 3.43
N GLY A 140 10.45 -17.25 2.99
CA GLY A 140 10.82 -17.06 1.59
C GLY A 140 9.94 -16.08 0.81
N PHE A 141 9.01 -15.38 1.46
CA PHE A 141 8.24 -14.32 0.80
C PHE A 141 9.13 -13.13 0.49
N ARG A 142 9.06 -12.62 -0.74
CA ARG A 142 9.89 -11.50 -1.22
C ARG A 142 9.09 -10.37 -1.85
N TYR A 143 7.78 -10.56 -2.03
CA TYR A 143 6.92 -9.59 -2.67
C TYR A 143 5.72 -9.28 -1.78
N LEU A 144 5.39 -7.99 -1.69
CA LEU A 144 4.21 -7.50 -0.98
C LEU A 144 3.33 -6.72 -1.96
N GLY A 145 2.19 -7.30 -2.33
CA GLY A 145 1.15 -6.62 -3.06
C GLY A 145 0.36 -5.73 -2.11
N VAL A 146 0.12 -4.47 -2.49
CA VAL A 146 -0.71 -3.58 -1.68
C VAL A 146 -1.71 -2.86 -2.56
N GLU A 147 -2.99 -3.00 -2.24
CA GLU A 147 -4.09 -2.35 -2.96
C GLU A 147 -3.91 -0.84 -3.05
N THR A 148 -3.46 -0.19 -1.99
CA THR A 148 -3.40 1.28 -1.99
C THR A 148 -2.41 1.86 -2.99
N LEU A 149 -1.44 1.08 -3.47
CA LEU A 149 -0.37 1.59 -4.33
C LEU A 149 -0.91 1.90 -5.72
N THR A 150 -0.47 3.01 -6.30
CA THR A 150 -0.96 3.45 -7.61
C THR A 150 -0.33 2.61 -8.73
N PRO A 151 -1.13 1.91 -9.56
CA PRO A 151 -0.62 1.16 -10.70
C PRO A 151 0.03 2.08 -11.74
N ASN A 152 1.04 1.57 -12.44
CA ASN A 152 1.68 2.34 -13.51
C ASN A 152 0.77 2.39 -14.75
N ILE A 153 0.24 3.56 -15.08
CA ILE A 153 -0.62 3.77 -16.26
C ILE A 153 0.17 4.25 -17.49
N ILE A 154 1.46 4.54 -17.35
CA ILE A 154 2.33 5.07 -18.41
C ILE A 154 3.15 3.93 -19.03
N ASP A 155 3.66 3.03 -18.20
CA ASP A 155 4.52 1.91 -18.58
C ASP A 155 3.95 0.60 -18.00
N SER A 156 3.27 -0.17 -18.86
CA SER A 156 2.63 -1.44 -18.50
C SER A 156 3.62 -2.55 -18.13
N THR A 157 4.92 -2.33 -18.34
CA THR A 157 5.94 -3.28 -17.88
C THR A 157 6.22 -3.15 -16.39
N LYS A 158 5.85 -2.02 -15.78
CA LYS A 158 6.04 -1.69 -14.35
C LYS A 158 4.75 -1.83 -13.57
N PHE A 159 4.87 -2.21 -12.30
CA PHE A 159 3.73 -2.38 -11.39
C PHE A 159 3.50 -1.20 -10.44
N LEU A 160 4.34 -0.16 -10.48
CA LEU A 160 4.20 1.03 -9.63
C LEU A 160 4.32 2.30 -10.44
N MET A 161 3.40 3.25 -10.22
CA MET A 161 3.51 4.61 -10.73
C MET A 161 4.71 5.33 -10.08
N ASP A 162 4.81 5.29 -8.76
CA ASP A 162 6.01 5.71 -8.02
C ASP A 162 7.13 4.67 -8.17
N THR A 163 7.85 4.76 -9.28
CA THR A 163 8.96 3.83 -9.61
C THR A 163 10.14 3.90 -8.64
N LEU A 164 10.17 4.88 -7.73
CA LEU A 164 11.23 5.06 -6.75
C LEU A 164 10.87 4.49 -5.37
N LEU A 165 9.62 4.05 -5.13
CA LEU A 165 9.16 3.58 -3.82
C LEU A 165 10.09 2.54 -3.19
N ASN A 166 10.34 1.43 -3.90
CA ASN A 166 11.18 0.33 -3.40
C ASN A 166 12.64 0.75 -3.17
N LYS A 167 13.16 1.72 -3.96
CA LYS A 167 14.52 2.24 -3.80
C LYS A 167 14.63 3.25 -2.65
N ARG A 168 13.61 4.09 -2.49
CA ARG A 168 13.55 5.16 -1.49
C ARG A 168 13.22 4.62 -0.10
N GLY A 169 12.51 3.49 -0.01
CA GLY A 169 12.22 2.81 1.24
C GLY A 169 11.00 3.33 2.01
N TYR A 170 10.32 4.36 1.50
CA TYR A 170 9.13 4.92 2.15
C TYR A 170 8.12 5.52 1.14
N PRO A 171 6.81 5.44 1.45
CA PRO A 171 5.78 6.05 0.62
C PRO A 171 5.75 7.57 0.77
N LEU A 172 5.34 8.28 -0.28
CA LEU A 172 5.03 9.71 -0.23
C LEU A 172 3.53 9.91 0.04
N ASN A 173 3.20 11.08 0.61
CA ASN A 173 1.83 11.51 0.86
C ASN A 173 1.19 12.11 -0.40
N ASN A 174 1.09 11.33 -1.48
CA ASN A 174 0.53 11.82 -2.74
C ASN A 174 -0.06 10.69 -3.61
N LEU A 175 -0.79 11.08 -4.68
CA LEU A 175 -1.43 10.13 -5.61
C LEU A 175 -0.45 9.28 -6.41
N LEU A 176 0.82 9.69 -6.58
CA LEU A 176 1.79 8.87 -7.30
C LEU A 176 2.12 7.60 -6.52
N THR A 177 2.25 7.71 -5.20
CA THR A 177 2.50 6.53 -4.36
C THR A 177 1.21 5.76 -4.09
N GLY A 178 0.15 6.40 -3.62
CA GLY A 178 -1.10 5.72 -3.28
C GLY A 178 -2.02 6.52 -2.37
N TYR A 179 -3.32 6.23 -2.38
CA TYR A 179 -4.30 7.06 -1.65
C TYR A 179 -4.24 6.89 -0.12
N TYR A 180 -4.21 5.65 0.37
CA TYR A 180 -4.19 5.30 1.79
C TYR A 180 -2.78 5.21 2.38
N THR A 181 -1.71 5.46 1.61
CA THR A 181 -0.34 5.47 2.14
C THR A 181 -0.10 6.59 3.16
N ARG A 182 -1.00 7.57 3.21
CA ARG A 182 -1.03 8.63 4.22
C ARG A 182 -1.52 8.18 5.58
N GLU A 183 -2.14 7.00 5.68
CA GLU A 183 -2.44 6.39 6.96
C GLU A 183 -1.12 5.94 7.62
N PRO A 184 -0.80 6.37 8.85
CA PRO A 184 0.51 6.11 9.46
C PRO A 184 0.91 4.62 9.52
N GLN A 185 -0.02 3.70 9.83
CA GLN A 185 0.27 2.27 9.91
C GLN A 185 0.43 1.61 8.54
N MET A 186 -0.31 2.03 7.52
CA MET A 186 -0.05 1.64 6.13
C MET A 186 1.35 2.08 5.70
N GLY A 187 1.74 3.32 6.02
CA GLY A 187 3.10 3.80 5.80
C GLY A 187 4.16 2.96 6.53
N ASN A 188 3.93 2.61 7.80
CA ASN A 188 4.82 1.75 8.58
C ASN A 188 4.92 0.33 8.02
N LEU A 189 3.82 -0.25 7.56
CA LEU A 189 3.77 -1.57 6.94
C LEU A 189 4.68 -1.62 5.70
N ILE A 190 4.49 -0.67 4.78
CA ILE A 190 5.28 -0.58 3.54
C ILE A 190 6.77 -0.34 3.86
N ARG A 191 7.08 0.59 4.78
CA ARG A 191 8.45 0.85 5.22
C ARG A 191 9.13 -0.39 5.77
N LYS A 192 8.45 -1.13 6.66
CA LYS A 192 9.00 -2.36 7.23
C LYS A 192 9.24 -3.41 6.16
N ALA A 193 8.26 -3.64 5.28
CA ALA A 193 8.40 -4.61 4.21
C ALA A 193 9.64 -4.31 3.34
N ILE A 194 9.78 -3.06 2.87
CA ILE A 194 10.96 -2.69 2.07
C ILE A 194 12.25 -2.82 2.87
N SER A 195 12.26 -2.42 4.15
CA SER A 195 13.46 -2.54 5.01
C SER A 195 13.92 -3.98 5.24
N LEU A 196 12.97 -4.94 5.26
CA LEU A 196 13.27 -6.37 5.34
C LEU A 196 13.76 -6.94 3.99
N GLY A 197 13.57 -6.20 2.89
CA GLY A 197 13.94 -6.61 1.54
C GLY A 197 12.78 -7.19 0.72
N PHE A 198 11.52 -6.92 1.09
CA PHE A 198 10.40 -7.14 0.18
C PHE A 198 10.41 -6.09 -0.93
N GLU A 199 10.00 -6.50 -2.13
CA GLU A 199 9.61 -5.58 -3.19
C GLU A 199 8.10 -5.36 -3.16
N ALA A 200 7.67 -4.12 -2.98
CA ALA A 200 6.26 -3.74 -3.02
C ALA A 200 5.78 -3.57 -4.47
N PHE A 201 4.54 -3.95 -4.76
CA PHE A 201 3.90 -3.74 -6.06
C PHE A 201 2.42 -3.38 -5.92
N ALA A 202 1.85 -2.68 -6.90
CA ALA A 202 0.42 -2.41 -6.94
C ALA A 202 -0.34 -3.50 -7.69
N TYR A 203 -1.51 -3.88 -7.16
CA TYR A 203 -2.47 -4.73 -7.88
C TYR A 203 -3.81 -4.03 -8.13
N GLU A 204 -3.99 -2.80 -7.67
CA GLU A 204 -5.24 -2.04 -7.84
C GLU A 204 -5.59 -1.78 -9.31
N VAL A 205 -6.85 -1.46 -9.53
CA VAL A 205 -7.41 -1.15 -10.85
C VAL A 205 -7.36 0.35 -11.13
N VAL A 206 -7.06 0.70 -12.38
CA VAL A 206 -7.10 2.10 -12.85
C VAL A 206 -8.54 2.56 -13.10
N SER A 207 -9.44 1.63 -13.42
CA SER A 207 -10.82 1.90 -13.81
C SER A 207 -11.77 0.92 -13.11
N ARG A 208 -12.88 1.45 -12.58
CA ARG A 208 -13.94 0.65 -11.92
C ARG A 208 -15.08 0.24 -12.87
N LYS A 209 -14.84 0.24 -14.18
CA LYS A 209 -15.84 -0.14 -15.18
C LYS A 209 -16.11 -1.66 -15.22
N GLU A 210 -15.16 -2.44 -14.72
CA GLU A 210 -15.21 -3.90 -14.65
C GLU A 210 -15.30 -4.36 -13.19
N GLU A 211 -15.55 -5.66 -12.99
CA GLU A 211 -15.54 -6.28 -11.67
C GLU A 211 -14.15 -6.14 -11.04
N ARG A 212 -14.07 -5.28 -10.01
CA ARG A 212 -12.80 -4.84 -9.43
C ARG A 212 -11.97 -6.00 -8.90
N ASP A 213 -12.60 -6.90 -8.15
CA ASP A 213 -11.89 -8.00 -7.47
C ASP A 213 -11.28 -8.98 -8.49
N LEU A 214 -12.02 -9.28 -9.56
CA LEU A 214 -11.51 -10.05 -10.69
C LEU A 214 -10.28 -9.36 -11.31
N GLN A 215 -10.35 -8.05 -11.55
CA GLN A 215 -9.26 -7.32 -12.19
C GLN A 215 -8.02 -7.19 -11.28
N GLN A 216 -8.21 -7.07 -9.97
CA GLN A 216 -7.11 -7.14 -9.00
C GLN A 216 -6.45 -8.52 -9.00
N ALA A 217 -7.24 -9.60 -9.02
CA ALA A 217 -6.72 -10.96 -9.12
C ALA A 217 -5.95 -11.17 -10.44
N ILE A 218 -6.44 -10.63 -11.56
CA ILE A 218 -5.73 -10.64 -12.85
C ILE A 218 -4.38 -9.91 -12.75
N ASN A 219 -4.32 -8.78 -12.03
CA ASN A 219 -3.07 -8.03 -11.85
C ASN A 219 -2.05 -8.82 -11.02
N ILE A 220 -2.49 -9.48 -9.94
CA ILE A 220 -1.64 -10.38 -9.14
C ILE A 220 -1.14 -11.54 -10.00
N LYS A 221 -2.00 -12.14 -10.82
CA LYS A 221 -1.60 -13.21 -11.75
C LYS A 221 -0.51 -12.74 -12.72
N LYS A 222 -0.69 -11.57 -13.35
CA LYS A 222 0.33 -10.98 -14.25
C LYS A 222 1.66 -10.71 -13.53
N PHE A 223 1.60 -10.33 -12.25
CA PHE A 223 2.80 -10.18 -11.43
C PHE A 223 3.52 -11.52 -11.24
N LEU A 224 2.79 -12.57 -10.88
CA LEU A 224 3.32 -13.92 -10.68
C LEU A 224 3.86 -14.56 -11.96
N GLU A 225 3.25 -14.30 -13.12
CA GLU A 225 3.75 -14.75 -14.43
C GLU A 225 5.16 -14.21 -14.73
N LYS A 226 5.50 -13.01 -14.23
CA LYS A 226 6.86 -12.43 -14.32
C LYS A 226 7.80 -12.90 -13.21
N HIS A 227 7.28 -13.54 -12.16
CA HIS A 227 8.01 -14.00 -10.99
C HIS A 227 7.69 -15.47 -10.68
N PRO A 228 7.96 -16.41 -11.61
CA PRO A 228 7.55 -17.79 -11.47
C PRO A 228 8.16 -18.45 -10.23
N GLY A 229 7.33 -19.14 -9.45
CA GLY A 229 7.74 -19.87 -8.24
C GLY A 229 8.09 -18.97 -7.04
N GLN A 230 7.98 -17.65 -7.17
CA GLN A 230 8.21 -16.72 -6.07
C GLN A 230 7.01 -16.70 -5.13
N LYS A 231 7.28 -16.43 -3.85
CA LYS A 231 6.24 -16.29 -2.83
C LYS A 231 5.83 -14.84 -2.64
N VAL A 232 4.52 -14.60 -2.61
CA VAL A 232 3.91 -13.27 -2.55
C VAL A 232 2.86 -13.19 -1.45
N ILE A 233 2.83 -12.03 -0.79
CA ILE A 233 1.73 -11.61 0.09
C ILE A 233 0.83 -10.70 -0.73
#